data_AF-A0A7C1YPF9-F1
#
_entry.id   AF-A0A7C1YPF9-F1
#
_cell.length_a   1.000
_cell.length_b   1.000
_cell.length_c   1.000
_cell.angle_alpha   90.00
_cell.angle_beta   90.00
_cell.angle_gamma   90.00
#
_symmetry.space_group_name_H-M   'P 1'
#
loop_
_entity.id
_entity.type
_entity.pdbx_description
1 polymer ?
#
loop_
_entity_poly.entity_id
_entity_poly.type
_entity_poly.pdbx_seq_one_letter_code
_entity_poly.pdbx_strand_id
1 'polypeptide(L)'
;MRNRILRFLAYGVLGLLTGLIVALLEFTAVTLLLDRVLEAPLWQKALAPGLGLAAAAVILKVIGRGLDPATSEEYIAAYHDRRPRVRLSHLPPRFMAGAATIGMGGAMGLEGPSIYTGATIGASMQHRLKWLFRDKDDRSLLVAGAAAGVAAIFKTPATGVLFALESPYKGDMARRALLPALVAAAVSYVTFVGFFGTKPIFDAKEILQGLTEGEVLRFDSRDLWGAAIVGLMAGLGSVFFSRMVRIAKKISHDLPAWQRVLGGGALMAGIVVLVDQVYELPLALGPAGGGSVLEWVLEPGHSMGLLVLLLGLRMLATSTTLGAGGVGGLFIPLTVFGLITGRIAGELVGNP
;
A
#
# COMPACT_ATOMS: atom_id res chain seq x y z
N MET A 1 9.91 -33.65 -17.96
CA MET A 1 10.25 -33.22 -16.57
C MET A 1 11.10 -31.95 -16.53
N ARG A 2 12.18 -31.83 -17.32
CA ARG A 2 13.09 -30.66 -17.36
C ARG A 2 12.39 -29.28 -17.44
N ASN A 3 11.42 -29.11 -18.34
CA ASN A 3 10.70 -27.84 -18.49
C ASN A 3 9.80 -27.49 -17.29
N ARG A 4 9.36 -28.47 -16.50
CA ARG A 4 8.58 -28.19 -15.27
C ARG A 4 9.50 -27.63 -14.18
N ILE A 5 10.66 -28.25 -13.98
CA ILE A 5 11.67 -27.80 -13.01
C ILE A 5 12.11 -26.36 -13.33
N LEU A 6 12.41 -26.08 -14.60
CA LEU A 6 12.81 -24.74 -15.03
C LEU A 6 11.73 -23.68 -14.80
N ARG A 7 10.44 -24.04 -14.90
CA ARG A 7 9.33 -23.13 -14.56
C ARG A 7 9.29 -22.83 -13.07
N PHE A 8 9.41 -23.84 -12.22
CA PHE A 8 9.46 -23.64 -10.77
C PHE A 8 10.66 -22.78 -10.34
N LEU A 9 11.83 -23.02 -10.93
CA LEU A 9 13.00 -22.17 -10.70
C LEU A 9 12.74 -20.73 -11.15
N ALA A 10 12.09 -20.52 -12.30
CA ALA A 10 11.71 -19.18 -12.74
C ALA A 10 10.74 -18.49 -11.76
N TYR A 11 9.80 -19.20 -11.16
CA TYR A 11 8.90 -18.64 -10.13
C TYR A 11 9.67 -18.26 -8.86
N GLY A 12 10.62 -19.10 -8.44
CA GLY A 12 11.49 -18.80 -7.31
C GLY A 12 12.38 -17.59 -7.56
N VAL A 13 13.00 -17.49 -8.74
CA VAL A 13 13.81 -16.31 -9.14
C VAL A 13 12.96 -15.05 -9.18
N LEU A 14 11.73 -15.12 -9.69
CA LEU A 14 10.79 -14.00 -9.68
C LEU A 14 10.50 -13.53 -8.24
N GLY A 15 10.21 -14.47 -7.34
CA GLY A 15 10.00 -14.18 -5.93
C GLY A 15 11.22 -13.54 -5.27
N LEU A 16 12.42 -14.12 -5.48
CA LEU A 16 13.67 -13.62 -4.93
C LEU A 16 13.98 -12.18 -5.39
N LEU A 17 13.92 -11.92 -6.71
CA LEU A 17 14.20 -10.59 -7.26
C LEU A 17 13.18 -9.56 -6.78
N THR A 18 11.90 -9.94 -6.72
CA THR A 18 10.84 -9.04 -6.24
C THR A 18 11.04 -8.73 -4.75
N GLY A 19 11.30 -9.76 -3.93
CA GLY A 19 11.54 -9.60 -2.50
C GLY A 19 12.75 -8.71 -2.20
N LEU A 20 13.86 -8.86 -2.94
CA LEU A 20 15.05 -8.00 -2.79
C LEU A 20 14.77 -6.54 -3.13
N ILE A 21 14.05 -6.28 -4.23
CA ILE A 21 13.74 -4.90 -4.64
C ILE A 21 12.71 -4.27 -3.70
N VAL A 22 11.72 -5.03 -3.22
CA VAL A 22 10.77 -4.55 -2.22
C VAL A 22 11.47 -4.29 -0.87
N ALA A 23 12.41 -5.13 -0.47
CA ALA A 23 13.24 -4.90 0.71
C ALA A 23 14.07 -3.60 0.58
N LEU A 24 14.65 -3.36 -0.61
CA LEU A 24 15.35 -2.11 -0.89
C LEU A 24 14.40 -0.90 -0.87
N LEU A 25 13.17 -1.06 -1.37
CA LEU A 25 12.16 -0.01 -1.31
C LEU A 25 11.81 0.34 0.14
N GLU A 26 11.56 -0.66 0.98
CA GLU A 26 11.24 -0.45 2.39
C GLU A 26 12.40 0.20 3.14
N PHE A 27 13.62 -0.31 2.93
CA PHE A 27 14.82 0.27 3.54
C PHE A 27 15.00 1.74 3.16
N THR A 28 14.82 2.07 1.87
CA THR A 28 15.02 3.45 1.39
C THR A 28 13.88 4.38 1.77
N ALA A 29 12.63 3.95 1.63
CA ALA A 29 11.48 4.81 1.92
C ALA A 29 11.22 4.92 3.42
N VAL A 30 11.22 3.82 4.16
CA VAL A 30 10.88 3.82 5.59
C VAL A 30 12.12 4.07 6.43
N THR A 31 13.05 3.12 6.45
CA THR A 31 14.18 3.13 7.40
C THR A 31 15.13 4.31 7.18
N LEU A 32 15.40 4.67 5.93
CA LEU A 32 16.35 5.71 5.61
C LEU A 32 15.73 7.11 5.60
N LEU A 33 14.49 7.25 5.12
CA LEU A 33 13.85 8.54 4.90
C LEU A 33 12.76 8.83 5.94
N LEU A 34 11.73 7.99 6.02
CA LEU A 34 10.57 8.27 6.87
C LEU A 34 10.92 8.36 8.34
N ASP A 35 11.73 7.44 8.87
CA ASP A 35 12.10 7.41 10.29
C ASP A 35 12.77 8.74 10.70
N ARG A 36 13.65 9.26 9.85
CA ARG A 36 14.28 10.57 10.05
C ARG A 36 13.29 11.73 10.02
N VAL A 37 12.27 11.65 9.17
CA VAL A 37 11.21 12.67 9.09
C VAL A 37 10.33 12.62 10.33
N LEU A 38 9.99 11.43 10.84
CA LEU A 38 9.14 11.27 12.01
C LEU A 38 9.79 11.82 13.29
N GLU A 39 11.11 11.70 13.42
CA GLU A 39 11.90 12.23 14.55
C GLU A 39 12.22 13.75 14.42
N ALA A 40 11.94 14.33 13.25
CA ALA A 40 12.28 15.72 12.97
C ALA A 40 11.36 16.72 13.72
N PRO A 41 11.81 17.97 13.95
CA PRO A 41 10.95 19.02 14.50
C PRO A 41 9.75 19.30 13.58
N LEU A 42 8.66 19.81 14.16
CA LEU A 42 7.37 19.98 13.47
C LEU A 42 7.46 20.73 12.13
N TRP A 43 8.29 21.77 12.03
CA TRP A 43 8.44 22.50 10.78
C TRP A 43 9.04 21.64 9.66
N GLN A 44 9.94 20.71 9.99
CA GLN A 44 10.50 19.75 9.02
C GLN A 44 9.45 18.70 8.64
N LYS A 45 8.73 18.15 9.64
CA LYS A 45 7.60 17.24 9.42
C LYS A 45 6.56 17.84 8.47
N ALA A 46 6.23 19.12 8.64
CA ALA A 46 5.23 19.81 7.83
C ALA A 46 5.71 20.06 6.39
N LEU A 47 6.99 20.40 6.19
CA LEU A 47 7.54 20.66 4.85
C LEU A 47 7.90 19.39 4.08
N ALA A 48 8.21 18.29 4.78
CA ALA A 48 8.70 17.06 4.17
C ALA A 48 7.77 16.51 3.07
N PRO A 49 6.44 16.38 3.26
CA PRO A 49 5.55 15.88 2.21
C PRO A 49 5.61 16.72 0.93
N GLY A 50 5.68 18.05 1.05
CA GLY A 50 5.80 18.95 -0.09
C GLY A 50 7.12 18.73 -0.85
N LEU A 51 8.23 18.53 -0.14
CA LEU A 51 9.53 18.21 -0.73
C LEU A 51 9.53 16.83 -1.42
N GLY A 52 8.89 15.83 -0.80
CA GLY A 52 8.71 14.50 -1.39
C GLY A 52 7.91 14.53 -2.69
N LEU A 53 6.81 15.28 -2.71
CA LEU A 53 5.98 15.49 -3.89
C LEU A 53 6.75 16.20 -5.01
N ALA A 54 7.52 17.24 -4.67
CA ALA A 54 8.37 17.93 -5.62
C ALA A 54 9.44 17.00 -6.22
N ALA A 55 10.13 16.22 -5.37
CA ALA A 55 11.13 15.25 -5.79
C ALA A 55 10.52 14.18 -6.70
N ALA A 56 9.37 13.61 -6.33
CA ALA A 56 8.65 12.63 -7.14
C ALA A 56 8.27 13.20 -8.52
N ALA A 57 7.73 14.43 -8.57
CA ALA A 57 7.38 15.10 -9.82
C ALA A 57 8.61 15.32 -10.72
N VAL A 58 9.75 15.75 -10.15
CA VAL A 58 11.01 15.92 -10.90
C VAL A 58 11.54 14.59 -11.40
N ILE A 59 11.56 13.54 -10.56
CA ILE A 59 12.01 12.19 -10.93
C ILE A 59 11.19 11.66 -12.11
N LEU A 60 9.86 11.73 -12.04
CA LEU A 60 8.98 11.24 -13.10
C LEU A 60 9.12 12.07 -14.40
N LYS A 61 9.31 13.38 -14.29
CA LYS A 61 9.49 14.26 -15.44
C LYS A 61 10.84 14.04 -16.13
N VAL A 62 11.93 14.00 -15.37
CA VAL A 62 13.31 13.97 -15.89
C VAL A 62 13.77 12.54 -16.18
N ILE A 63 13.73 11.66 -15.18
CA ILE A 63 14.20 10.27 -15.30
C ILE A 63 13.12 9.42 -15.97
N GLY A 64 11.87 9.61 -15.54
CA GLY A 64 10.72 8.91 -16.09
C GLY A 64 10.28 9.41 -17.48
N ARG A 65 10.83 10.52 -18.00
CA ARG A 65 10.43 11.11 -19.29
C ARG A 65 8.92 11.36 -19.40
N GLY A 66 8.29 11.76 -18.29
CA GLY A 66 6.84 12.05 -18.22
C GLY A 66 5.97 10.82 -17.91
N LEU A 67 6.51 9.83 -17.19
CA LEU A 67 5.72 8.71 -16.70
C LEU A 67 4.62 9.16 -15.73
N ASP A 68 3.45 8.53 -15.84
CA ASP A 68 2.35 8.71 -14.90
C ASP A 68 2.70 8.08 -13.53
N PRO A 69 2.30 8.72 -12.40
CA PRO A 69 2.56 8.22 -11.06
C PRO A 69 1.83 6.92 -10.69
N ALA A 70 0.84 6.47 -11.48
CA ALA A 70 0.07 5.27 -11.20
C ALA A 70 0.93 3.99 -11.18
N THR A 71 0.69 3.14 -10.17
CA THR A 71 1.41 1.89 -9.95
C THR A 71 0.45 0.69 -9.95
N SER A 72 -0.42 0.55 -8.95
CA SER A 72 -1.40 -0.56 -8.86
C SER A 72 -2.37 -0.59 -10.05
N GLU A 73 -2.79 0.57 -10.55
CA GLU A 73 -3.64 0.67 -11.75
C GLU A 73 -2.93 0.23 -13.01
N GLU A 74 -1.62 0.48 -13.12
CA GLU A 74 -0.84 0.00 -14.25
C GLU A 74 -0.76 -1.53 -14.25
N TYR A 75 -0.69 -2.17 -13.07
CA TYR A 75 -0.80 -3.62 -12.97
C TYR A 75 -2.14 -4.13 -13.55
N ILE A 76 -3.25 -3.55 -13.11
CA ILE A 76 -4.60 -3.92 -13.59
C ILE A 76 -4.72 -3.64 -15.09
N ALA A 77 -4.23 -2.50 -15.57
CA ALA A 77 -4.25 -2.14 -17.00
C ALA A 77 -3.39 -3.10 -17.83
N ALA A 78 -2.18 -3.42 -17.38
CA ALA A 78 -1.24 -4.32 -18.05
C ALA A 78 -1.77 -5.76 -18.14
N TYR A 79 -2.59 -6.18 -17.19
CA TYR A 79 -3.27 -7.47 -17.26
C TYR A 79 -4.23 -7.54 -18.46
N HIS A 80 -5.03 -6.49 -18.67
CA HIS A 80 -6.05 -6.44 -19.74
C HIS A 80 -5.51 -5.97 -21.09
N ASP A 81 -4.36 -5.31 -21.12
CA ASP A 81 -3.75 -4.86 -22.36
C ASP A 81 -3.16 -6.05 -23.12
N ARG A 82 -3.42 -6.12 -24.43
CA ARG A 82 -2.84 -7.15 -25.32
C ARG A 82 -1.32 -6.97 -25.45
N ARG A 83 -0.82 -5.74 -25.33
CA ARG A 83 0.62 -5.42 -25.38
C ARG A 83 1.02 -4.61 -24.14
N PRO A 84 1.31 -5.27 -23.01
CA PRO A 84 1.52 -4.61 -21.74
C PRO A 84 2.62 -3.55 -21.83
N ARG A 85 2.32 -2.34 -21.38
CA ARG A 85 3.26 -1.21 -21.39
C ARG A 85 4.21 -1.18 -20.18
N VAL A 86 4.18 -2.23 -19.34
CA VAL A 86 5.12 -2.45 -18.23
C VAL A 86 6.52 -2.77 -18.74
N ARG A 87 7.35 -1.74 -18.89
CA ARG A 87 8.75 -1.86 -19.28
C ARG A 87 9.64 -1.83 -18.06
N LEU A 88 10.67 -2.68 -18.05
CA LEU A 88 11.66 -2.72 -16.96
C LEU A 88 12.37 -1.37 -16.77
N SER A 89 12.51 -0.58 -17.85
CA SER A 89 13.07 0.78 -17.80
C SER A 89 12.22 1.79 -17.03
N HIS A 90 10.92 1.52 -16.84
CA HIS A 90 10.01 2.39 -16.08
C HIS A 90 10.02 2.09 -14.57
N LEU A 91 10.66 0.99 -14.16
CA LEU A 91 10.72 0.57 -12.76
C LEU A 91 11.56 1.56 -11.92
N PRO A 92 12.80 1.93 -12.27
CA PRO A 92 13.60 2.84 -11.47
C PRO A 92 12.94 4.20 -11.16
N PRO A 93 12.38 4.96 -12.13
CA PRO A 93 11.76 6.24 -11.83
C PRO A 93 10.52 6.12 -10.93
N ARG A 94 9.68 5.09 -11.12
CA ARG A 94 8.50 4.87 -10.25
C ARG A 94 8.89 4.41 -8.84
N PHE A 95 9.94 3.58 -8.73
CA PHE A 95 10.55 3.21 -7.45
C PHE A 95 11.04 4.46 -6.70
N MET A 96 11.87 5.28 -7.35
CA MET A 96 12.47 6.47 -6.73
C MET A 96 11.41 7.51 -6.35
N ALA A 97 10.40 7.72 -7.21
CA ALA A 97 9.30 8.62 -6.93
C ALA A 97 8.40 8.12 -5.78
N GLY A 98 8.18 6.81 -5.70
CA GLY A 98 7.48 6.18 -4.58
C GLY A 98 8.24 6.33 -3.27
N ALA A 99 9.55 6.03 -3.28
CA ALA A 99 10.41 6.21 -2.12
C ALA A 99 10.46 7.67 -1.66
N ALA A 100 10.54 8.64 -2.58
CA ALA A 100 10.50 10.07 -2.25
C ALA A 100 9.15 10.50 -1.68
N THR A 101 8.03 10.06 -2.28
CA THR A 101 6.68 10.42 -1.80
C THR A 101 6.44 9.88 -0.40
N ILE A 102 6.65 8.58 -0.21
CA ILE A 102 6.31 7.88 1.03
C ILE A 102 7.35 8.19 2.11
N GLY A 103 8.63 8.18 1.75
CA GLY A 103 9.72 8.42 2.68
C GLY A 103 9.82 9.85 3.19
N MET A 104 9.27 10.81 2.46
CA MET A 104 9.12 12.18 2.96
C MET A 104 7.76 12.42 3.65
N GLY A 105 7.04 11.35 3.99
CA GLY A 105 5.84 11.43 4.82
C GLY A 105 4.51 11.58 4.07
N GLY A 106 4.48 11.40 2.75
CA GLY A 106 3.23 11.30 2.00
C GLY A 106 2.34 10.18 2.55
N ALA A 107 1.06 10.46 2.75
CA ALA A 107 0.10 9.55 3.41
C ALA A 107 -0.38 8.43 2.47
N MET A 108 0.56 7.63 1.98
CA MET A 108 0.33 6.51 1.05
C MET A 108 1.17 5.31 1.48
N GLY A 109 0.89 4.15 0.90
CA GLY A 109 1.62 2.92 1.21
C GLY A 109 2.58 2.46 0.11
N LEU A 110 3.50 1.57 0.46
CA LEU A 110 4.53 1.03 -0.44
C LEU A 110 3.98 -0.04 -1.38
N GLU A 111 2.77 -0.54 -1.13
CA GLU A 111 2.18 -1.64 -1.89
C GLU A 111 2.02 -1.35 -3.37
N GLY A 112 1.72 -0.11 -3.75
CA GLY A 112 1.58 0.25 -5.16
C GLY A 112 2.88 0.03 -5.92
N PRO A 113 3.98 0.71 -5.52
CA PRO A 113 5.31 0.46 -6.05
C PRO A 113 5.76 -1.01 -5.96
N SER A 114 5.42 -1.74 -4.88
CA SER A 114 5.76 -3.16 -4.73
C SER A 114 5.02 -4.07 -5.71
N ILE A 115 3.70 -3.89 -5.87
CA ILE A 115 2.87 -4.58 -6.88
C ILE A 115 3.43 -4.33 -8.27
N TYR A 116 3.70 -3.05 -8.59
CA TYR A 116 4.20 -2.64 -9.89
C TYR A 116 5.58 -3.23 -10.19
N THR A 117 6.49 -3.23 -9.20
CA THR A 117 7.82 -3.83 -9.28
C THR A 117 7.71 -5.30 -9.65
N GLY A 118 6.97 -6.07 -8.85
CA GLY A 118 6.80 -7.50 -9.09
C GLY A 118 6.13 -7.79 -10.43
N ALA A 119 5.05 -7.09 -10.77
CA ALA A 119 4.36 -7.23 -12.05
C ALA A 119 5.29 -6.96 -13.25
N THR A 120 6.14 -5.93 -13.15
CA THR A 120 7.10 -5.56 -14.20
C THR A 120 8.21 -6.60 -14.36
N ILE A 121 8.76 -7.12 -13.26
CA ILE A 121 9.76 -8.20 -13.30
C ILE A 121 9.13 -9.46 -13.91
N GLY A 122 7.93 -9.82 -13.45
CA GLY A 122 7.17 -10.95 -13.96
C GLY A 122 6.89 -10.87 -15.46
N ALA A 123 6.38 -9.72 -15.93
CA ALA A 123 6.14 -9.47 -17.35
C ALA A 123 7.44 -9.53 -18.17
N SER A 124 8.54 -8.98 -17.64
CA SER A 124 9.84 -9.03 -18.32
C SER A 124 10.40 -10.45 -18.41
N MET A 125 10.33 -11.22 -17.33
CA MET A 125 10.73 -12.62 -17.29
C MET A 125 9.91 -13.44 -18.26
N GLN A 126 8.59 -13.21 -18.32
CA GLN A 126 7.71 -13.88 -19.27
C GLN A 126 8.09 -13.59 -20.71
N HIS A 127 8.40 -12.33 -21.01
CA HIS A 127 8.84 -11.94 -22.34
C HIS A 127 10.21 -12.55 -22.73
N ARG A 128 11.14 -12.68 -21.78
CA ARG A 128 12.46 -13.27 -22.02
C ARG A 128 12.44 -14.80 -22.08
N LEU A 129 11.53 -15.44 -21.34
CA LEU A 129 11.42 -16.90 -21.22
C LEU A 129 10.26 -17.48 -22.05
N LYS A 130 9.89 -16.84 -23.18
CA LYS A 130 8.80 -17.31 -24.06
C LYS A 130 8.94 -18.76 -24.53
N TRP A 131 10.16 -19.28 -24.62
CA TRP A 131 10.40 -20.68 -24.98
C TRP A 131 9.91 -21.65 -23.88
N LEU A 132 9.87 -21.18 -22.62
CA LEU A 132 9.46 -21.95 -21.46
C LEU A 132 7.94 -21.83 -21.20
N PHE A 133 7.36 -20.67 -21.52
CA PHE A 133 5.93 -20.35 -21.39
C PHE A 133 5.29 -20.34 -22.78
N ARG A 134 4.58 -21.42 -23.15
CA ARG A 134 4.12 -21.70 -24.53
C ARG A 134 3.11 -20.69 -25.08
N ASP A 135 2.56 -19.81 -24.26
CA ASP A 135 1.52 -18.85 -24.64
C ASP A 135 2.01 -17.43 -24.40
N LYS A 136 2.00 -16.61 -25.46
CA LYS A 136 2.47 -15.21 -25.43
C LYS A 136 1.47 -14.30 -24.70
N ASP A 137 0.21 -14.72 -24.62
CA ASP A 137 -0.87 -13.99 -23.97
C ASP A 137 -1.08 -14.44 -22.52
N ASP A 138 -0.30 -15.42 -22.05
CA ASP A 138 -0.27 -15.78 -20.65
C ASP A 138 0.15 -14.55 -19.81
N ARG A 139 -0.52 -14.32 -18.69
CA ARG A 139 -0.20 -13.26 -17.72
C ARG A 139 0.22 -13.84 -16.37
N SER A 140 0.48 -15.15 -16.31
CA SER A 140 0.75 -15.86 -15.07
C SER A 140 1.96 -15.31 -14.31
N LEU A 141 3.05 -14.95 -14.99
CA LEU A 141 4.21 -14.38 -14.32
C LEU A 141 3.99 -12.91 -13.92
N LEU A 142 3.23 -12.14 -14.70
CA LEU A 142 2.82 -10.78 -14.31
C LEU A 142 2.01 -10.82 -13.00
N VAL A 143 1.03 -11.72 -12.90
CA VAL A 143 0.21 -11.90 -11.69
C VAL A 143 1.04 -12.48 -10.54
N ALA A 144 1.90 -13.47 -10.81
CA ALA A 144 2.78 -14.03 -9.78
C ALA A 144 3.78 -13.00 -9.22
N GLY A 145 4.25 -12.10 -10.06
CA GLY A 145 5.10 -10.99 -9.65
C GLY A 145 4.34 -10.00 -8.77
N ALA A 146 3.13 -9.60 -9.17
CA ALA A 146 2.27 -8.77 -8.32
C ALA A 146 2.02 -9.42 -6.96
N ALA A 147 1.70 -10.73 -6.94
CA ALA A 147 1.55 -11.50 -5.71
C ALA A 147 2.81 -11.48 -4.84
N ALA A 148 3.99 -11.65 -5.45
CA ALA A 148 5.27 -11.55 -4.77
C ALA A 148 5.52 -10.18 -4.15
N GLY A 149 5.13 -9.10 -4.82
CA GLY A 149 5.25 -7.73 -4.32
C GLY A 149 4.39 -7.49 -3.08
N VAL A 150 3.12 -7.92 -3.12
CA VAL A 150 2.18 -7.81 -1.98
C VAL A 150 2.62 -8.71 -0.82
N ALA A 151 3.06 -9.93 -1.11
CA ALA A 151 3.51 -10.89 -0.10
C ALA A 151 4.72 -10.39 0.69
N ALA A 152 5.68 -9.75 0.03
CA ALA A 152 6.84 -9.15 0.69
C ALA A 152 6.40 -8.00 1.61
N ILE A 153 5.76 -6.97 1.03
CA ILE A 153 5.49 -5.73 1.77
C ILE A 153 4.52 -5.91 2.93
N PHE A 154 3.54 -6.81 2.81
CA PHE A 154 2.58 -7.06 3.89
C PHE A 154 2.95 -8.24 4.79
N LYS A 155 4.07 -8.92 4.51
CA LYS A 155 4.45 -10.17 5.19
C LYS A 155 3.34 -11.24 5.18
N THR A 156 2.48 -11.24 4.15
CA THR A 156 1.28 -12.10 4.05
C THR A 156 1.17 -12.78 2.67
N PRO A 157 1.83 -13.95 2.48
CA PRO A 157 1.84 -14.63 1.19
C PRO A 157 0.46 -15.00 0.64
N ALA A 158 -0.42 -15.56 1.50
CA ALA A 158 -1.75 -16.00 1.09
C ALA A 158 -2.61 -14.81 0.61
N THR A 159 -2.65 -13.73 1.38
CA THR A 159 -3.35 -12.48 1.02
C THR A 159 -2.81 -11.90 -0.28
N GLY A 160 -1.48 -11.89 -0.45
CA GLY A 160 -0.85 -11.39 -1.67
C GLY A 160 -1.25 -12.17 -2.92
N VAL A 161 -1.35 -13.49 -2.82
CA VAL A 161 -1.81 -14.35 -3.91
C VAL A 161 -3.27 -14.09 -4.26
N LEU A 162 -4.17 -14.09 -3.27
CA LEU A 162 -5.60 -13.84 -3.50
C LEU A 162 -5.83 -12.46 -4.12
N PHE A 163 -5.20 -11.43 -3.55
CA PHE A 163 -5.28 -10.07 -4.07
C PHE A 163 -4.83 -9.99 -5.53
N ALA A 164 -3.69 -10.58 -5.88
CA ALA A 164 -3.19 -10.52 -7.24
C ALA A 164 -4.10 -11.29 -8.22
N LEU A 165 -4.65 -12.42 -7.81
CA LEU A 165 -5.53 -13.24 -8.65
C LEU A 165 -6.89 -12.59 -8.92
N GLU A 166 -7.43 -11.87 -7.94
CA GLU A 166 -8.79 -11.30 -7.98
C GLU A 166 -8.83 -9.85 -8.47
N SER A 167 -7.84 -9.03 -8.11
CA SER A 167 -7.90 -7.58 -8.37
C SER A 167 -8.03 -7.16 -9.85
N PRO A 168 -7.52 -7.92 -10.85
CA PRO A 168 -7.82 -7.61 -12.25
C PRO A 168 -9.27 -7.96 -12.65
N TYR A 169 -9.99 -8.81 -11.93
CA TYR A 169 -11.27 -9.34 -12.36
C TYR A 169 -12.46 -8.71 -11.61
N LYS A 170 -13.63 -8.69 -12.28
CA LYS A 170 -14.92 -8.33 -11.67
C LYS A 170 -15.81 -9.55 -11.39
N GLY A 171 -15.24 -10.76 -11.28
CA GLY A 171 -15.99 -11.99 -11.06
C GLY A 171 -15.32 -13.31 -11.51
N ASP A 172 -14.01 -13.32 -11.73
CA ASP A 172 -13.23 -14.53 -12.05
C ASP A 172 -11.84 -14.41 -11.39
N MET A 173 -10.98 -15.41 -11.55
CA MET A 173 -9.61 -15.38 -11.04
C MET A 173 -8.65 -15.88 -12.13
N ALA A 174 -7.41 -15.41 -12.10
CA ALA A 174 -6.35 -15.94 -12.96
C ALA A 174 -5.92 -17.35 -12.51
N ARG A 175 -6.79 -18.38 -12.60
CA ARG A 175 -6.55 -19.74 -12.07
C ARG A 175 -5.24 -20.35 -12.55
N ARG A 176 -4.80 -20.04 -13.77
CA ARG A 176 -3.52 -20.50 -14.35
C ARG A 176 -2.30 -19.91 -13.62
N ALA A 177 -2.45 -18.76 -12.99
CA ALA A 177 -1.41 -18.06 -12.25
C ALA A 177 -1.29 -18.49 -10.78
N LEU A 178 -2.20 -19.30 -10.24
CA LEU A 178 -2.23 -19.67 -8.82
C LEU A 178 -0.92 -20.32 -8.36
N LEU A 179 -0.47 -21.37 -9.05
CA LEU A 179 0.76 -22.09 -8.69
C LEU A 179 2.02 -21.20 -8.83
N PRO A 180 2.24 -20.49 -9.97
CA PRO A 180 3.29 -19.48 -10.07
C PRO A 180 3.26 -18.44 -8.94
N ALA A 181 2.08 -17.91 -8.62
CA ALA A 181 1.89 -16.89 -7.60
C ALA A 181 2.21 -17.40 -6.20
N LEU A 182 1.77 -18.62 -5.84
CA LEU A 182 2.10 -19.24 -4.55
C LEU A 182 3.61 -19.36 -4.34
N VAL A 183 4.33 -19.89 -5.34
CA VAL A 183 5.79 -20.08 -5.24
C VAL A 183 6.51 -18.73 -5.17
N ALA A 184 6.16 -17.78 -6.06
CA ALA A 184 6.79 -16.47 -6.08
C ALA A 184 6.50 -15.68 -4.79
N ALA A 185 5.27 -15.72 -4.29
CA ALA A 185 4.87 -15.08 -3.04
C ALA A 185 5.60 -15.65 -1.82
N ALA A 186 5.70 -16.98 -1.71
CA ALA A 186 6.42 -17.62 -0.61
C ALA A 186 7.92 -17.26 -0.61
N VAL A 187 8.57 -17.31 -1.78
CA VAL A 187 10.00 -16.96 -1.87
C VAL A 187 10.22 -15.47 -1.63
N SER A 188 9.35 -14.60 -2.14
CA SER A 188 9.41 -13.15 -1.92
C SER A 188 9.27 -12.80 -0.44
N TYR A 189 8.32 -13.45 0.26
CA TYR A 189 8.16 -13.33 1.70
C TYR A 189 9.41 -13.74 2.46
N VAL A 190 9.93 -14.96 2.21
CA VAL A 190 11.15 -15.46 2.89
C VAL A 190 12.34 -14.53 2.64
N THR A 191 12.49 -14.05 1.41
CA THR A 191 13.53 -13.09 1.05
C THR A 191 13.40 -11.81 1.86
N PHE A 192 12.20 -11.24 1.92
CA PHE A 192 11.93 -9.98 2.59
C PHE A 192 12.10 -10.07 4.12
N VAL A 193 11.55 -11.10 4.76
CA VAL A 193 11.70 -11.29 6.22
C VAL A 193 13.13 -11.65 6.61
N GLY A 194 13.96 -12.11 5.67
CA GLY A 194 15.40 -12.25 5.89
C GLY A 194 16.10 -10.93 6.24
N PHE A 195 15.55 -9.78 5.83
CA PHE A 195 16.06 -8.45 6.15
C PHE A 195 15.29 -7.76 7.29
N PHE A 196 13.96 -7.87 7.30
CA PHE A 196 13.09 -7.11 8.22
C PHE A 196 12.46 -7.96 9.34
N GLY A 197 12.85 -9.23 9.45
CA GLY A 197 12.29 -10.17 10.42
C GLY A 197 10.82 -10.50 10.18
N THR A 198 10.30 -11.40 11.01
CA THR A 198 8.95 -11.95 10.88
C THR A 198 7.90 -11.23 11.73
N LYS A 199 8.26 -10.13 12.42
CA LYS A 199 7.28 -9.34 13.21
C LYS A 199 6.14 -8.90 12.29
N PRO A 200 4.87 -9.23 12.60
CA PRO A 200 3.72 -8.75 11.83
C PRO A 200 3.63 -7.22 11.82
N ILE A 201 3.02 -6.67 10.77
CA ILE A 201 2.77 -5.22 10.69
C ILE A 201 1.71 -4.79 11.70
N PHE A 202 0.71 -5.65 11.93
CA PHE A 202 -0.32 -5.50 12.95
C PHE A 202 -0.22 -6.71 13.89
N ASP A 203 0.21 -6.50 15.13
CA ASP A 203 0.34 -7.60 16.09
C ASP A 203 -1.02 -7.92 16.70
N ALA A 204 -1.49 -9.15 16.50
CA ALA A 204 -2.74 -9.61 17.11
C ALA A 204 -2.67 -9.58 18.64
N LYS A 205 -1.48 -9.76 19.24
CA LYS A 205 -1.33 -9.63 20.69
C LYS A 205 -1.58 -8.22 21.17
N GLU A 206 -1.21 -7.20 20.40
CA GLU A 206 -1.50 -5.78 20.67
C GLU A 206 -3.00 -5.48 20.54
N ILE A 207 -3.67 -6.10 19.56
CA ILE A 207 -5.12 -5.96 19.36
C ILE A 207 -5.91 -6.66 20.46
N LEU A 208 -5.40 -7.76 21.00
CA LEU A 208 -6.08 -8.63 21.97
C LEU A 208 -5.57 -8.46 23.41
N GLN A 209 -4.87 -7.37 23.75
CA GLN A 209 -4.27 -7.14 25.08
C GLN A 209 -5.26 -7.15 26.25
N GLY A 210 -6.56 -7.21 26.00
CA GLY A 210 -7.61 -7.37 27.02
C GLY A 210 -8.12 -8.80 27.22
N LEU A 211 -7.67 -9.78 26.43
CA LEU A 211 -8.09 -11.18 26.58
C LEU A 211 -7.07 -11.95 27.40
N THR A 212 -7.53 -12.52 28.51
CA THR A 212 -6.71 -13.40 29.35
C THR A 212 -6.47 -14.73 28.63
N GLU A 213 -5.30 -15.36 28.79
CA GLU A 213 -5.07 -16.71 28.25
C GLU A 213 -6.15 -17.68 28.78
N GLY A 214 -7.03 -18.14 27.89
CA GLY A 214 -8.14 -19.05 28.22
C GLY A 214 -9.54 -18.43 28.12
N GLU A 215 -9.67 -17.12 27.90
CA GLU A 215 -10.97 -16.53 27.54
C GLU A 215 -11.33 -16.91 26.10
N VAL A 216 -12.27 -17.84 25.99
CA VAL A 216 -12.92 -18.14 24.71
C VAL A 216 -13.77 -16.92 24.34
N LEU A 217 -13.42 -16.22 23.26
CA LEU A 217 -14.30 -15.23 22.64
C LEU A 217 -15.63 -15.92 22.32
N ARG A 218 -16.64 -15.68 23.17
CA ARG A 218 -17.98 -16.23 22.95
C ARG A 218 -18.62 -15.35 21.89
N PHE A 219 -18.82 -15.93 20.72
CA PHE A 219 -19.55 -15.28 19.64
C PHE A 219 -21.01 -15.11 20.06
N ASP A 220 -21.44 -13.89 20.31
CA ASP A 220 -22.81 -13.52 20.68
C ASP A 220 -23.52 -12.82 19.50
N SER A 221 -24.84 -12.78 19.56
CA SER A 221 -25.73 -11.96 18.74
C SER A 221 -25.29 -10.49 18.64
N ARG A 222 -24.65 -9.92 19.68
CA ARG A 222 -24.06 -8.58 19.65
C ARG A 222 -22.93 -8.46 18.62
N ASP A 223 -22.11 -9.49 18.45
CA ASP A 223 -21.02 -9.50 17.47
C ASP A 223 -21.55 -9.51 16.04
N LEU A 224 -22.70 -10.16 15.80
CA LEU A 224 -23.38 -10.11 14.50
C LEU A 224 -23.87 -8.70 14.17
N TRP A 225 -24.44 -7.99 15.16
CA TRP A 225 -24.83 -6.59 14.98
C TRP A 225 -23.62 -5.69 14.80
N GLY A 226 -22.55 -5.90 15.55
CA GLY A 226 -21.29 -5.18 15.38
C GLY A 226 -20.68 -5.40 14.00
N ALA A 227 -20.64 -6.63 13.52
CA ALA A 227 -20.18 -6.96 12.16
C ALA A 227 -21.06 -6.29 11.08
N ALA A 228 -22.38 -6.25 11.27
CA ALA A 228 -23.28 -5.55 10.36
C ALA A 228 -23.04 -4.03 10.35
N ILE A 229 -22.81 -3.42 11.51
CA ILE A 229 -22.47 -1.99 11.63
C ILE A 229 -21.13 -1.70 10.96
N VAL A 230 -20.09 -2.50 11.23
CA VAL A 230 -18.78 -2.38 10.58
C VAL A 230 -18.93 -2.50 9.06
N GLY A 231 -19.69 -3.49 8.58
CA GLY A 231 -19.95 -3.69 7.15
C GLY A 231 -20.66 -2.49 6.51
N LEU A 232 -21.67 -1.93 7.18
CA LEU A 232 -22.40 -0.74 6.71
C LEU A 232 -21.49 0.50 6.66
N MET A 233 -20.73 0.76 7.74
CA MET A 233 -19.83 1.89 7.82
C MET A 233 -18.69 1.78 6.81
N ALA A 234 -18.10 0.58 6.67
CA ALA A 234 -17.07 0.31 5.67
C ALA A 234 -17.61 0.48 4.24
N GLY A 235 -18.82 -0.04 3.97
CA GLY A 235 -19.49 0.11 2.68
C GLY A 235 -19.74 1.57 2.30
N LEU A 236 -20.42 2.33 3.17
CA LEU A 236 -20.73 3.74 2.93
C LEU A 236 -19.47 4.61 2.88
N GLY A 237 -18.54 4.40 3.81
CA GLY A 237 -17.29 5.15 3.85
C GLY A 237 -16.37 4.86 2.67
N SER A 238 -16.37 3.61 2.14
CA SER A 238 -15.63 3.28 0.92
C SER A 238 -16.15 4.04 -0.30
N VAL A 239 -17.47 4.24 -0.42
CA VAL A 239 -18.07 5.04 -1.49
C VAL A 239 -17.61 6.50 -1.41
N PHE A 240 -17.59 7.05 -0.19
CA PHE A 240 -17.10 8.40 0.06
C PHE A 240 -15.60 8.53 -0.26
N PHE A 241 -14.76 7.64 0.28
CA PHE A 241 -13.32 7.69 0.02
C PHE A 241 -12.98 7.48 -1.46
N SER A 242 -13.69 6.57 -2.14
CA SER A 242 -13.55 6.36 -3.58
C SER A 242 -13.93 7.59 -4.41
N ARG A 243 -14.89 8.41 -3.96
CA ARG A 243 -15.17 9.71 -4.60
C ARG A 243 -14.02 10.68 -4.39
N MET A 244 -13.47 10.79 -3.19
CA MET A 244 -12.30 11.64 -2.91
C MET A 244 -11.09 11.24 -3.76
N VAL A 245 -10.78 9.95 -3.84
CA VAL A 245 -9.71 9.40 -4.69
C VAL A 245 -9.93 9.76 -6.16
N ARG A 246 -11.16 9.66 -6.68
CA ARG A 246 -11.47 10.06 -8.07
C ARG A 246 -11.28 11.56 -8.30
N ILE A 247 -11.70 12.40 -7.36
CA ILE A 247 -11.50 13.85 -7.42
C ILE A 247 -10.00 14.17 -7.39
N ALA A 248 -9.25 13.57 -6.47
CA ALA A 248 -7.81 13.71 -6.37
C ALA A 248 -7.11 13.34 -7.70
N LYS A 249 -7.46 12.21 -8.31
CA LYS A 249 -6.92 11.83 -9.62
C LYS A 249 -7.25 12.83 -10.72
N LYS A 250 -8.48 13.34 -10.74
CA LYS A 250 -8.88 14.39 -11.70
C LYS A 250 -8.02 15.65 -11.51
N ILE A 251 -7.83 16.10 -10.28
CA ILE A 251 -6.93 17.23 -9.95
C ILE A 251 -5.50 16.93 -10.41
N SER A 252 -5.01 15.70 -10.17
CA SER A 252 -3.68 15.26 -10.59
C SER A 252 -3.50 15.32 -12.12
N HIS A 253 -4.55 15.03 -12.88
CA HIS A 253 -4.50 15.09 -14.34
C HIS A 253 -4.66 16.51 -14.90
N ASP A 254 -5.62 17.27 -14.38
CA ASP A 254 -6.07 18.52 -14.99
C ASP A 254 -5.17 19.71 -14.66
N LEU A 255 -4.51 19.70 -13.49
CA LEU A 255 -3.63 20.79 -13.08
C LEU A 255 -2.18 20.58 -13.57
N PRO A 256 -1.39 21.62 -13.83
CA PRO A 256 0.05 21.50 -14.06
C PRO A 256 0.79 21.07 -12.78
N ALA A 257 1.91 20.38 -12.95
CA ALA A 257 2.65 19.77 -11.84
C ALA A 257 3.05 20.77 -10.73
N TRP A 258 3.43 22.00 -11.09
CA TRP A 258 3.82 23.01 -10.10
C TRP A 258 2.66 23.44 -9.18
N GLN A 259 1.43 23.58 -9.72
CA GLN A 259 0.25 23.93 -8.92
C GLN A 259 -0.13 22.80 -7.98
N ARG A 260 -0.08 21.56 -8.48
CA ARG A 260 -0.35 20.34 -7.71
C ARG A 260 0.62 20.16 -6.55
N VAL A 261 1.91 20.32 -6.81
CA VAL A 261 2.96 20.17 -5.79
C VAL A 261 2.88 21.29 -4.76
N LEU A 262 2.75 22.55 -5.17
CA LEU A 262 2.66 23.66 -4.20
C LEU A 262 1.37 23.61 -3.38
N GLY A 263 0.22 23.43 -4.03
CA GLY A 263 -1.08 23.38 -3.35
C GLY A 263 -1.21 22.14 -2.45
N GLY A 264 -0.80 20.98 -2.96
CA GLY A 264 -0.80 19.73 -2.19
C GLY A 264 0.21 19.73 -1.06
N GLY A 265 1.40 20.28 -1.28
CA GLY A 265 2.43 20.45 -0.25
C GLY A 265 1.98 21.39 0.87
N ALA A 266 1.39 22.54 0.53
CA ALA A 266 0.85 23.48 1.53
C ALA A 266 -0.32 22.88 2.33
N LEU A 267 -1.24 22.17 1.65
CA LEU A 267 -2.35 21.51 2.32
C LEU A 267 -1.86 20.37 3.23
N MET A 268 -0.90 19.55 2.79
CA MET A 268 -0.27 18.54 3.64
C MET A 268 0.43 19.15 4.84
N ALA A 269 1.16 20.26 4.68
CA ALA A 269 1.79 20.96 5.80
C ALA A 269 0.76 21.39 6.84
N GLY A 270 -0.37 21.95 6.40
CA GLY A 270 -1.49 22.30 7.28
C GLY A 270 -2.10 21.09 8.00
N ILE A 271 -2.30 19.98 7.30
CA ILE A 271 -2.81 18.73 7.91
C ILE A 271 -1.81 18.19 8.94
N VAL A 272 -0.53 18.19 8.64
CA VAL A 272 0.52 17.71 9.56
C VAL A 272 0.57 18.57 10.82
N VAL A 273 0.56 19.90 10.69
CA VAL A 273 0.53 20.81 11.84
C VAL A 273 -0.72 20.60 12.69
N LEU A 274 -1.89 20.49 12.06
CA LEU A 274 -3.15 20.25 12.77
C LEU A 274 -3.14 18.92 13.51
N VAL A 275 -2.68 17.84 12.87
CA VAL A 275 -2.62 16.53 13.50
C VAL A 275 -1.61 16.51 14.64
N ASP A 276 -0.42 17.10 14.47
CA ASP A 276 0.58 17.18 15.53
C ASP A 276 0.07 18.00 16.73
N GLN A 277 -0.69 19.07 16.50
CA GLN A 277 -1.28 19.89 17.57
C GLN A 277 -2.42 19.20 18.33
N VAL A 278 -3.23 18.39 17.65
CA VAL A 278 -4.41 17.76 18.26
C VAL A 278 -4.06 16.42 18.92
N TYR A 279 -3.14 15.67 18.33
CA TYR A 279 -2.83 14.29 18.73
C TYR A 279 -1.43 14.14 19.35
N GLU A 280 -0.61 15.20 19.34
CA GLU A 280 0.77 15.20 19.85
C GLU A 280 1.68 14.14 19.20
N LEU A 281 1.25 13.59 18.06
CA LEU A 281 1.89 12.52 17.33
C LEU A 281 1.82 12.77 15.82
N PRO A 282 2.79 12.29 15.02
CA PRO A 282 2.84 12.47 13.57
C PRO A 282 1.84 11.57 12.82
N LEU A 283 0.60 11.45 13.30
CA LEU A 283 -0.41 10.53 12.80
C LEU A 283 -0.88 10.84 11.38
N ALA A 284 -0.46 11.94 10.75
CA ALA A 284 -0.81 12.26 9.35
C ALA A 284 0.17 11.65 8.34
N LEU A 285 1.39 11.34 8.76
CA LEU A 285 2.51 11.05 7.87
C LEU A 285 2.59 9.57 7.50
N GLY A 286 3.15 9.30 6.32
CA GLY A 286 3.62 7.99 5.89
C GLY A 286 2.58 6.84 5.92
N PRO A 287 3.06 5.60 5.79
CA PRO A 287 2.24 4.40 5.97
C PRO A 287 1.90 4.27 7.46
N ALA A 288 0.68 4.65 7.85
CA ALA A 288 0.19 4.57 9.23
C ALA A 288 1.05 5.27 10.31
N GLY A 289 1.77 6.35 9.98
CA GLY A 289 2.50 7.14 10.99
C GLY A 289 3.78 6.46 11.47
N GLY A 290 4.31 5.49 10.71
CA GLY A 290 5.39 4.62 11.17
C GLY A 290 4.92 3.53 12.13
N GLY A 291 3.62 3.25 12.18
CA GLY A 291 3.00 2.27 13.09
C GLY A 291 2.20 2.92 14.23
N SER A 292 2.49 4.18 14.56
CA SER A 292 1.87 4.89 15.69
C SER A 292 0.35 5.05 15.59
N VAL A 293 -0.23 5.02 14.38
CA VAL A 293 -1.68 5.08 14.22
C VAL A 293 -2.36 3.84 14.78
N LEU A 294 -1.73 2.67 14.65
CA LEU A 294 -2.29 1.44 15.22
C LEU A 294 -2.38 1.55 16.73
N GLU A 295 -1.26 1.87 17.35
CA GLU A 295 -1.12 1.98 18.81
C GLU A 295 -2.10 3.03 19.36
N TRP A 296 -2.14 4.23 18.76
CA TRP A 296 -3.01 5.31 19.20
C TRP A 296 -4.51 4.99 19.07
N VAL A 297 -4.93 4.33 17.98
CA VAL A 297 -6.34 3.99 17.76
C VAL A 297 -6.82 2.87 18.69
N LEU A 298 -5.93 1.95 19.06
CA LEU A 298 -6.25 0.84 19.96
C LEU A 298 -6.19 1.25 21.43
N GLU A 299 -5.45 2.30 21.77
CA GLU A 299 -5.37 2.82 23.13
C GLU A 299 -6.76 3.23 23.66
N PRO A 300 -7.20 2.68 24.81
CA PRO A 300 -8.49 2.99 25.41
C PRO A 300 -8.60 4.46 25.85
N GLY A 301 -9.84 4.98 25.92
CA GLY A 301 -10.12 6.29 26.51
C GLY A 301 -10.12 7.47 25.55
N HIS A 302 -9.72 7.26 24.29
CA HIS A 302 -9.91 8.25 23.23
C HIS A 302 -11.39 8.53 22.97
N SER A 303 -11.75 9.80 22.80
CA SER A 303 -13.13 10.16 22.46
C SER A 303 -13.46 9.79 21.01
N MET A 304 -14.70 9.37 20.75
CA MET A 304 -15.19 9.09 19.40
C MET A 304 -15.00 10.27 18.44
N GLY A 305 -15.08 11.51 18.93
CA GLY A 305 -14.83 12.72 18.14
C GLY A 305 -13.40 12.79 17.60
N LEU A 306 -12.41 12.41 18.41
CA LEU A 306 -11.00 12.37 17.99
C LEU A 306 -10.76 11.28 16.94
N LEU A 307 -11.41 10.12 17.06
CA LEU A 307 -11.34 9.04 16.07
C LEU A 307 -11.92 9.48 14.71
N VAL A 308 -13.11 10.10 14.72
CA VAL A 308 -13.76 10.61 13.50
C VAL A 308 -12.92 11.70 12.85
N LEU A 309 -12.36 12.62 13.64
CA LEU A 309 -11.47 13.66 13.13
C LEU A 309 -10.21 13.07 12.50
N LEU A 310 -9.58 12.07 13.14
CA LEU A 310 -8.37 11.43 12.64
C LEU A 310 -8.65 10.72 11.32
N LEU A 311 -9.77 10.01 11.23
CA LEU A 311 -10.24 9.35 10.01
C LEU A 311 -10.37 10.35 8.86
N GLY A 312 -11.06 11.47 9.09
CA GLY A 312 -11.24 12.53 8.12
C GLY A 312 -9.92 13.14 7.65
N LEU A 313 -9.03 13.47 8.59
CA LEU A 313 -7.72 14.05 8.29
C LEU A 313 -6.82 13.06 7.53
N ARG A 314 -6.86 11.77 7.84
CA ARG A 314 -6.13 10.71 7.11
C ARG A 314 -6.62 10.55 5.67
N MET A 315 -7.94 10.55 5.48
CA MET A 315 -8.53 10.47 4.14
C MET A 315 -8.18 11.71 3.30
N LEU A 316 -8.18 12.89 3.92
CA LEU A 316 -7.74 14.13 3.28
C LEU A 316 -6.24 14.12 2.97
N ALA A 317 -5.39 13.66 3.88
CA ALA A 317 -3.94 13.55 3.67
C ALA A 317 -3.62 12.64 2.48
N THR A 318 -4.26 11.47 2.43
CA THR A 318 -4.11 10.50 1.33
C THR A 318 -4.58 11.09 0.01
N SER A 319 -5.76 11.71 -0.01
CA SER A 319 -6.34 12.32 -1.21
C SER A 319 -5.50 13.51 -1.70
N THR A 320 -4.94 14.30 -0.79
CA THR A 320 -4.05 15.42 -1.11
C THR A 320 -2.75 14.94 -1.71
N THR A 321 -2.11 13.93 -1.11
CA THR A 321 -0.88 13.33 -1.62
C THR A 321 -1.09 12.77 -3.03
N LEU A 322 -2.20 12.04 -3.25
CA LEU A 322 -2.57 11.51 -4.55
C LEU A 322 -2.87 12.63 -5.57
N GLY A 323 -3.63 13.64 -5.18
CA GLY A 323 -4.00 14.77 -6.05
C GLY A 323 -2.83 15.66 -6.42
N ALA A 324 -1.80 15.70 -5.58
CA ALA A 324 -0.54 16.37 -5.85
C ALA A 324 0.37 15.61 -6.85
N GLY A 325 0.01 14.37 -7.22
CA GLY A 325 0.79 13.51 -8.09
C GLY A 325 1.79 12.60 -7.37
N GLY A 326 1.59 12.36 -6.07
CA GLY A 326 2.39 11.42 -5.29
C GLY A 326 2.28 9.98 -5.80
N VAL A 327 3.37 9.23 -5.66
CA VAL A 327 3.45 7.81 -6.03
C VAL A 327 3.32 6.95 -4.79
N GLY A 328 2.32 6.08 -4.76
CA GLY A 328 2.08 5.17 -3.65
C GLY A 328 0.83 4.32 -3.87
N GLY A 329 0.59 3.40 -2.94
CA GLY A 329 -0.63 2.62 -2.87
C GLY A 329 -1.66 3.21 -1.90
N LEU A 330 -2.89 2.69 -1.99
CA LEU A 330 -4.03 3.08 -1.16
C LEU A 330 -4.46 1.99 -0.16
N PHE A 331 -3.84 0.82 -0.19
CA PHE A 331 -4.19 -0.31 0.68
C PHE A 331 -3.91 0.02 2.14
N ILE A 332 -2.74 0.58 2.49
CA ILE A 332 -2.46 0.99 3.89
C ILE A 332 -3.43 2.07 4.38
N PRO A 333 -3.70 3.16 3.62
CA PRO A 333 -4.76 4.10 3.95
C PRO A 333 -6.14 3.45 4.16
N LEU A 334 -6.50 2.44 3.35
CA LEU A 334 -7.74 1.69 3.51
C LEU A 334 -7.75 0.79 4.75
N THR A 335 -6.61 0.19 5.11
CA THR A 335 -6.46 -0.58 6.35
C THR A 335 -6.62 0.33 7.58
N VAL A 336 -5.99 1.52 7.57
CA VAL A 336 -6.18 2.53 8.63
C VAL A 336 -7.63 3.00 8.70
N PHE A 337 -8.28 3.22 7.56
CA PHE A 337 -9.71 3.53 7.51
C PHE A 337 -10.54 2.43 8.17
N GLY A 338 -10.26 1.16 7.87
CA GLY A 338 -10.93 0.00 8.47
C GLY A 338 -10.68 -0.11 9.97
N LEU A 339 -9.44 0.11 10.42
CA LEU A 339 -9.07 0.10 11.84
C LEU A 339 -9.88 1.13 12.64
N ILE A 340 -9.88 2.39 12.21
CA ILE A 340 -10.59 3.47 12.92
C ILE A 340 -12.10 3.25 12.86
N THR A 341 -12.63 2.82 11.72
CA THR A 341 -14.06 2.49 11.57
C THR A 341 -14.46 1.35 12.50
N GLY A 342 -13.64 0.31 12.60
CA GLY A 342 -13.85 -0.82 13.51
C GLY A 342 -13.84 -0.38 14.97
N ARG A 343 -12.89 0.48 15.36
CA ARG A 343 -12.83 1.05 16.71
C ARG A 343 -14.09 1.85 17.06
N ILE A 344 -14.55 2.72 16.16
CA ILE A 344 -15.78 3.51 16.35
C ILE A 344 -17.00 2.58 16.48
N ALA A 345 -17.11 1.56 15.64
CA ALA A 345 -18.20 0.60 15.73
C ALA A 345 -18.18 -0.18 17.06
N GLY A 346 -17.00 -0.55 17.55
CA GLY A 346 -16.84 -1.18 18.87
C GLY A 346 -17.33 -0.29 20.02
N GLU A 347 -17.04 1.01 19.98
CA GLU A 347 -17.55 1.97 20.97
C GLU A 347 -19.09 2.12 20.92
N LEU A 348 -19.70 2.05 19.73
CA LEU A 348 -21.16 2.16 19.55
C LEU A 348 -21.92 0.91 20.03
N VAL A 349 -21.36 -0.28 19.85
CA VAL A 349 -21.98 -1.55 20.28
C VAL A 349 -21.82 -1.77 21.79
N GLY A 350 -20.92 -1.00 22.42
CA GLY A 350 -20.47 -1.21 23.79
C GLY A 350 -19.38 -2.26 23.79
N ASN A 351 -18.12 -1.80 23.83
CA ASN A 351 -16.98 -2.68 24.14
C ASN A 351 -17.29 -3.39 25.47
N PRO A 352 -17.08 -4.71 25.58
CA PRO A 352 -16.95 -5.32 26.90
C PRO A 352 -15.82 -4.67 27.70
#